data_AF-A0A533Z5A2-F1
#
_entry.id   AF-A0A533Z5A2-F1
#
_cell.length_a   1.000
_cell.length_b   1.000
_cell.length_c   1.000
_cell.angle_alpha   90.00
_cell.angle_beta   90.00
_cell.angle_gamma   90.00
#
_symmetry.space_group_name_H-M   'P 1'
#
loop_
_entity.id
_entity.type
_entity.pdbx_description
1 polymer ?
#
loop_
_entity_poly.entity_id
_entity_poly.type
_entity_poly.pdbx_seq_one_letter_code
_entity_poly.pdbx_strand_id
1 'polypeptide(L)'
;MNRTFRRSSFAIGLASLAVTSFIVLVSTAPTQSQTPAVDPGSDIIAPFQQSKPDKTICALSEKQEQEAIEAFHHLATVFREPRCLNCHGSVNPFVEGGGHVGGVININETLQQYSRSQSFANAVRESRGGMSTTDQDVQQARDAIEHAVSHPDTGDADIGSSNRDLVFLSCQQCHSVPPLPRWRVPMVKNWFAHIGSRQPKGDEQLCELMRAHTITGDFATPADFLNHLDHEDFVMIGFKGNRGLNDNGILTYEDVTKKTFRLEPPSMPHGEMMKWAKAWAEAIGDRYWNKRPKDCGCKPHRYGMRAQWNNIYRDPEISAFLNTKATPGHAPLVFNDDASFKLQMDMVAQEQAFVAGECRGNLTLKHALSIEGNVDESAERLRAKPRWAWASAEGIMVCTDRRGRTTYKQIKMPMDPTPSSRIPEFDMAAQTDETKELKVEWNQGSQHGETFIKFELMQETEQAK
;
A
#
# COMPACT_ATOMS: atom_id res chain seq x y z
N MET A 1 -17.32 -70.97 -30.87
CA MET A 1 -18.63 -70.29 -30.74
C MET A 1 -18.44 -68.87 -31.29
N ASN A 2 -18.56 -68.72 -32.62
CA ASN A 2 -19.70 -68.12 -33.36
C ASN A 2 -19.93 -66.63 -33.01
N ARG A 3 -19.45 -65.69 -33.85
CA ARG A 3 -20.03 -65.14 -35.13
C ARG A 3 -20.80 -63.85 -34.80
N THR A 4 -20.78 -62.71 -35.49
CA THR A 4 -20.45 -62.29 -36.88
C THR A 4 -20.61 -60.74 -36.91
N PHE A 5 -19.75 -59.92 -37.55
CA PHE A 5 -19.76 -59.50 -38.99
C PHE A 5 -21.14 -58.95 -39.46
N ARG A 6 -21.33 -57.79 -40.11
CA ARG A 6 -20.74 -57.09 -41.28
C ARG A 6 -21.32 -55.64 -41.30
N ARG A 7 -20.57 -54.57 -41.60
CA ARG A 7 -20.01 -54.05 -42.88
C ARG A 7 -21.00 -53.33 -43.83
N SER A 8 -20.46 -52.23 -44.38
CA SER A 8 -20.69 -51.60 -45.71
C SER A 8 -21.63 -50.38 -45.70
N SER A 9 -21.28 -49.15 -46.10
CA SER A 9 -20.41 -48.55 -47.16
C SER A 9 -21.25 -47.96 -48.31
N PHE A 10 -20.72 -46.86 -48.87
CA PHE A 10 -21.05 -46.14 -50.11
C PHE A 10 -22.16 -45.08 -50.05
N ALA A 11 -22.14 -43.95 -50.76
CA ALA A 11 -21.13 -43.09 -51.43
C ALA A 11 -21.92 -42.15 -52.37
N ILE A 12 -21.41 -40.92 -52.61
CA ILE A 12 -21.65 -40.06 -53.81
C ILE A 12 -23.08 -39.50 -53.95
N GLY A 13 -23.37 -38.25 -54.29
CA GLY A 13 -22.59 -37.08 -54.69
C GLY A 13 -23.51 -36.07 -55.42
N LEU A 14 -23.01 -34.83 -55.52
CA LEU A 14 -23.24 -33.82 -56.58
C LEU A 14 -24.51 -32.93 -56.66
N ALA A 15 -24.19 -31.62 -56.78
CA ALA A 15 -24.81 -30.57 -57.63
C ALA A 15 -26.18 -29.99 -57.19
N SER A 16 -26.54 -28.70 -57.36
CA SER A 16 -25.94 -27.48 -57.92
C SER A 16 -26.93 -26.30 -57.72
N LEU A 17 -26.43 -25.07 -57.91
CA LEU A 17 -27.11 -23.79 -58.24
C LEU A 17 -27.85 -23.02 -57.11
N ALA A 18 -27.94 -21.69 -57.08
CA ALA A 18 -27.17 -20.53 -57.56
C ALA A 18 -27.92 -19.23 -57.15
N VAL A 19 -27.21 -18.08 -57.12
CA VAL A 19 -27.66 -16.67 -57.25
C VAL A 19 -28.46 -16.11 -56.03
N THR A 20 -28.02 -15.06 -55.32
CA THR A 20 -27.93 -13.67 -55.80
C THR A 20 -26.88 -12.81 -55.08
N SER A 21 -26.23 -11.98 -55.89
CA SER A 21 -25.32 -10.89 -55.58
C SER A 21 -25.94 -9.78 -54.74
N PHE A 22 -25.17 -9.19 -53.82
CA PHE A 22 -25.14 -7.73 -53.62
C PHE A 22 -23.70 -7.31 -53.33
N ILE A 23 -23.17 -6.51 -54.26
CA ILE A 23 -21.87 -5.85 -54.18
C ILE A 23 -22.06 -4.58 -53.34
N VAL A 24 -21.32 -4.45 -52.24
CA VAL A 24 -21.04 -3.16 -51.62
C VAL A 24 -19.55 -2.91 -51.80
N LEU A 25 -19.23 -1.99 -52.71
CA LEU A 25 -17.90 -1.43 -52.89
C LEU A 25 -17.56 -0.57 -51.66
N VAL A 26 -16.74 -1.11 -50.75
CA VAL A 26 -16.01 -0.29 -49.78
C VAL A 26 -14.58 -0.16 -50.28
N SER A 27 -14.24 1.06 -50.68
CA SER A 27 -12.90 1.51 -51.06
C SER A 27 -11.90 1.16 -49.95
N THR A 28 -10.98 0.24 -50.22
CA THR A 28 -9.80 0.04 -49.38
C THR A 28 -8.66 0.86 -49.98
N ALA A 29 -8.56 2.12 -49.53
CA ALA A 29 -7.27 2.79 -49.57
C ALA A 29 -6.33 1.99 -48.64
N PRO A 30 -5.08 1.68 -49.06
CA PRO A 30 -4.12 1.12 -48.14
C PRO A 30 -3.81 2.21 -47.10
N THR A 31 -4.39 2.07 -45.92
CA THR A 31 -3.97 2.82 -44.75
C THR A 31 -2.54 2.38 -44.48
N GLN A 32 -1.57 3.15 -44.98
CA GLN A 32 -0.22 3.13 -44.44
C GLN A 32 -0.39 3.37 -42.95
N SER A 33 -0.25 2.29 -42.17
CA SER A 33 -0.04 2.35 -40.75
C SER A 33 1.25 3.14 -40.55
N GLN A 34 1.10 4.45 -40.40
CA GLN A 34 2.11 5.28 -39.76
C GLN A 34 2.20 4.74 -38.34
N THR A 35 3.10 3.79 -38.13
CA THR A 35 3.68 3.56 -36.81
C THR A 35 4.16 4.92 -36.33
N PRO A 36 3.57 5.48 -35.25
CA PRO A 36 4.12 6.70 -34.68
C PRO A 36 5.58 6.42 -34.34
N ALA A 37 6.47 7.34 -34.70
CA ALA A 37 7.86 7.28 -34.30
C ALA A 37 7.90 7.10 -32.77
N VAL A 38 8.42 5.94 -32.34
CA VAL A 38 8.67 5.67 -30.93
C VAL A 38 9.77 6.63 -30.51
N ASP A 39 9.42 7.60 -29.68
CA ASP A 39 10.40 8.44 -28.98
C ASP A 39 11.11 7.54 -27.95
N PRO A 40 12.43 7.29 -28.07
CA PRO A 40 13.18 6.38 -27.19
C PRO A 40 13.23 6.84 -25.72
N GLY A 41 12.61 7.97 -25.38
CA GLY A 41 12.52 8.49 -24.01
C GLY A 41 11.18 8.29 -23.29
N SER A 42 10.14 7.73 -23.93
CA SER A 42 8.76 7.85 -23.40
C SER A 42 8.20 6.66 -22.60
N ASP A 43 8.83 5.47 -22.64
CA ASP A 43 8.29 4.26 -22.00
C ASP A 43 8.79 3.98 -20.56
N ILE A 44 9.49 4.91 -19.91
CA ILE A 44 10.05 4.67 -18.55
C ILE A 44 9.13 5.16 -17.40
N ILE A 45 8.01 5.82 -17.68
CA ILE A 45 7.10 6.28 -16.63
C ILE A 45 5.71 5.75 -16.91
N ALA A 46 5.47 4.48 -16.57
CA ALA A 46 4.19 4.19 -15.96
C ALA A 46 4.17 5.05 -14.68
N PRO A 47 3.24 6.02 -14.55
CA PRO A 47 3.04 6.66 -13.26
C PRO A 47 2.86 5.53 -12.24
N PHE A 48 3.36 5.70 -11.02
CA PHE A 48 2.78 4.98 -9.88
C PHE A 48 1.27 5.18 -10.02
N GLN A 49 0.57 4.21 -10.63
CA GLN A 49 -0.87 4.26 -10.72
C GLN A 49 -1.27 4.33 -9.27
N GLN A 50 -1.88 5.44 -8.87
CA GLN A 50 -2.45 5.59 -7.54
C GLN A 50 -3.34 4.36 -7.35
N SER A 51 -2.81 3.38 -6.63
CA SER A 51 -3.56 2.20 -6.25
C SER A 51 -4.81 2.72 -5.57
N LYS A 52 -5.97 2.17 -5.92
CA LYS A 52 -7.23 2.46 -5.23
C LYS A 52 -6.94 2.57 -3.71
N PRO A 53 -7.41 3.64 -3.02
CA PRO A 53 -7.08 3.85 -1.62
C PRO A 53 -7.40 2.58 -0.83
N ASP A 54 -6.42 2.12 -0.06
CA ASP A 54 -6.59 0.96 0.80
C ASP A 54 -7.62 1.34 1.86
N LYS A 55 -8.72 0.59 1.92
CA LYS A 55 -9.79 0.87 2.88
C LYS A 55 -9.52 0.22 4.22
N THR A 56 -8.54 -0.67 4.32
CA THR A 56 -8.17 -1.35 5.56
C THR A 56 -7.71 -0.32 6.59
N ILE A 57 -8.19 -0.44 7.83
CA ILE A 57 -7.80 0.49 8.89
C ILE A 57 -6.42 0.11 9.46
N CYS A 58 -5.64 1.11 9.86
CA CYS A 58 -4.47 0.96 10.72
C CYS A 58 -4.90 1.10 12.18
N ALA A 59 -4.74 0.05 12.99
CA ALA A 59 -5.14 0.05 14.41
C ALA A 59 -3.93 0.13 15.35
N LEU A 60 -2.84 0.76 14.88
CA LEU A 60 -1.80 1.28 15.76
C LEU A 60 -2.36 2.39 16.65
N SER A 61 -1.86 2.48 17.88
CA SER A 61 -2.16 3.63 18.72
C SER A 61 -1.53 4.91 18.16
N GLU A 62 -2.05 6.08 18.55
CA GLU A 62 -1.46 7.37 18.16
C GLU A 62 0.02 7.47 18.55
N LYS A 63 0.38 6.88 19.70
CA LYS A 63 1.77 6.81 20.16
C LYS A 63 2.62 5.96 19.22
N GLN A 64 2.16 4.75 18.89
CA GLN A 64 2.88 3.86 17.97
C GLN A 64 3.04 4.48 16.58
N GLU A 65 2.01 5.14 16.04
CA GLU A 65 2.10 5.85 14.77
C GLU A 65 3.16 6.96 14.83
N GLN A 66 3.14 7.78 15.88
CA GLN A 66 4.12 8.84 16.04
C GLN A 66 5.54 8.32 16.16
N GLU A 67 5.76 7.29 16.98
CA GLU A 67 7.07 6.64 17.15
C GLU A 67 7.56 6.00 15.83
N ALA A 68 6.66 5.37 15.06
CA ALA A 68 7.00 4.80 13.76
C ALA A 68 7.38 5.88 12.74
N ILE A 69 6.60 6.96 12.65
CA ILE A 69 6.85 8.07 11.73
C ILE A 69 8.18 8.75 12.07
N GLU A 70 8.45 9.01 13.35
CA GLU A 70 9.70 9.64 13.80
C GLU A 70 10.91 8.73 13.54
N ALA A 71 10.82 7.45 13.89
CA ALA A 71 11.89 6.50 13.64
C ALA A 71 12.19 6.36 12.14
N PHE A 72 11.14 6.31 11.31
CA PHE A 72 11.32 6.22 9.86
C PHE A 72 11.88 7.52 9.27
N HIS A 73 11.50 8.69 9.78
CA HIS A 73 12.09 9.97 9.36
C HIS A 73 13.62 9.97 9.49
N HIS A 74 14.14 9.43 10.60
CA HIS A 74 15.57 9.25 10.79
C HIS A 74 16.18 8.24 9.80
N LEU A 75 15.55 7.08 9.58
CA LEU A 75 15.98 6.10 8.59
C LEU A 75 16.00 6.64 7.16
N ALA A 76 14.98 7.43 6.80
CA ALA A 76 14.83 8.04 5.49
C ALA A 76 15.98 9.00 5.17
N THR A 77 16.73 9.47 6.17
CA THR A 77 17.98 10.21 5.94
C THR A 77 19.00 9.32 5.24
N VAL A 78 19.32 8.15 5.80
CA VAL A 78 20.24 7.19 5.19
C VAL A 78 19.73 6.70 3.84
N PHE A 79 18.42 6.44 3.73
CA PHE A 79 17.82 6.00 2.47
C PHE A 79 17.71 7.09 1.40
N ARG A 80 17.92 8.36 1.72
CA ARG A 80 18.04 9.43 0.72
C ARG A 80 19.48 9.80 0.45
N GLU A 81 20.39 9.36 1.31
CA GLU A 81 21.78 9.65 1.11
C GLU A 81 22.27 9.06 -0.21
N PRO A 82 22.98 9.85 -1.00
CA PRO A 82 23.30 9.51 -2.37
C PRO A 82 24.42 8.47 -2.45
N ARG A 83 24.09 7.17 -2.36
CA ARG A 83 25.10 6.11 -2.28
C ARG A 83 24.66 4.84 -2.99
N CYS A 84 25.62 3.96 -3.25
CA CYS A 84 25.48 2.70 -4.01
C CYS A 84 24.67 1.61 -3.30
N LEU A 85 23.69 1.97 -2.46
CA LEU A 85 22.68 1.01 -2.05
C LEU A 85 21.98 0.51 -3.34
N ASN A 86 21.79 -0.80 -3.48
CA ASN A 86 21.14 -1.46 -4.62
C ASN A 86 19.67 -1.07 -4.81
N CYS A 87 19.24 -0.05 -4.07
CA CYS A 87 17.91 0.52 -4.02
C CYS A 87 17.87 1.88 -4.74
N HIS A 88 19.00 2.56 -5.00
CA HIS A 88 18.96 3.93 -5.51
C HIS A 88 18.83 4.05 -7.03
N GLY A 89 19.00 2.97 -7.79
CA GLY A 89 18.85 3.06 -9.23
C GLY A 89 20.08 3.71 -9.86
N SER A 90 20.71 2.92 -10.74
CA SER A 90 21.60 3.37 -11.79
C SER A 90 22.37 4.67 -11.50
N VAL A 91 23.27 4.67 -10.50
CA VAL A 91 24.14 5.82 -10.18
C VAL A 91 25.48 5.64 -10.88
N ASN A 92 25.92 6.62 -11.68
CA ASN A 92 27.27 6.61 -12.26
C ASN A 92 28.30 6.83 -11.14
N PRO A 93 29.09 5.82 -10.75
CA PRO A 93 30.01 5.95 -9.63
C PRO A 93 31.23 6.81 -9.98
N PHE A 94 31.41 7.18 -11.25
CA PHE A 94 32.54 7.92 -11.81
C PHE A 94 32.28 9.42 -11.91
N VAL A 95 31.39 10.00 -11.13
CA VAL A 95 31.21 11.47 -11.05
C VAL A 95 31.20 11.89 -9.58
N GLU A 96 31.84 13.02 -9.25
CA GLU A 96 31.78 13.62 -7.90
C GLU A 96 30.39 14.22 -7.69
N GLY A 97 29.70 13.90 -6.59
CA GLY A 97 28.28 14.25 -6.45
C GLY A 97 27.39 13.51 -7.47
N GLY A 98 27.89 12.45 -8.10
CA GLY A 98 27.41 11.87 -9.35
C GLY A 98 25.93 11.58 -9.45
N GLY A 99 25.14 12.51 -10.02
CA GLY A 99 23.72 12.28 -10.31
C GLY A 99 22.96 11.66 -9.11
N HIS A 100 23.39 12.06 -7.92
CA HIS A 100 23.55 11.19 -6.74
C HIS A 100 22.23 10.83 -6.04
N VAL A 101 21.16 11.49 -6.45
CA VAL A 101 19.79 11.23 -6.07
C VAL A 101 19.22 10.13 -6.97
N GLY A 102 19.82 8.93 -6.99
CA GLY A 102 19.24 7.77 -7.69
C GLY A 102 18.69 8.05 -9.10
N GLY A 103 19.59 8.21 -10.07
CA GLY A 103 19.24 8.62 -11.42
C GLY A 103 19.21 7.48 -12.43
N VAL A 104 18.81 7.78 -13.67
CA VAL A 104 19.09 6.92 -14.83
C VAL A 104 20.57 7.07 -15.17
N ILE A 105 21.40 6.05 -14.96
CA ILE A 105 22.60 5.84 -15.78
C ILE A 105 22.07 5.67 -17.21
N ASN A 106 22.48 6.57 -18.09
CA ASN A 106 22.51 6.23 -19.49
C ASN A 106 23.63 5.18 -19.67
N ILE A 107 23.23 3.89 -19.68
CA ILE A 107 24.18 2.76 -19.76
C ILE A 107 25.02 2.90 -21.01
N ASN A 108 24.41 3.37 -22.08
CA ASN A 108 25.06 3.59 -23.35
C ASN A 108 26.15 4.66 -23.27
N GLU A 109 25.86 5.83 -22.69
CA GLU A 109 26.87 6.88 -22.47
C GLU A 109 27.98 6.43 -21.51
N THR A 110 27.63 5.72 -20.44
CA THR A 110 28.60 5.24 -19.45
C THR A 110 29.52 4.19 -20.04
N LEU A 111 28.99 3.25 -20.83
CA LEU A 111 29.79 2.26 -21.55
C LEU A 111 30.68 2.91 -22.61
N GLN A 112 30.19 3.92 -23.33
CA GLN A 112 31.02 4.67 -24.28
C GLN A 112 32.17 5.44 -23.60
N GLN A 113 31.93 6.01 -22.42
CA GLN A 113 32.99 6.67 -21.66
C GLN A 113 33.99 5.65 -21.11
N TYR A 114 33.51 4.55 -20.53
CA TYR A 114 34.38 3.50 -19.99
C TYR A 114 35.22 2.83 -21.07
N SER A 115 34.65 2.52 -22.24
CA SER A 115 35.36 1.83 -23.33
C SER A 115 36.59 2.60 -23.82
N ARG A 116 36.61 3.94 -23.64
CA ARG A 116 37.73 4.82 -23.98
C ARG A 116 38.83 4.87 -22.91
N SER A 117 38.58 4.37 -21.70
CA SER A 117 39.54 4.39 -20.59
C SER A 117 40.69 3.40 -20.78
N GLN A 118 41.82 3.67 -20.11
CA GLN A 118 42.93 2.72 -20.06
C GLN A 118 42.57 1.49 -19.23
N SER A 119 41.72 1.66 -18.23
CA SER A 119 41.20 0.56 -17.39
C SER A 119 40.39 -0.45 -18.19
N PHE A 120 39.54 -0.01 -19.12
CA PHE A 120 38.85 -0.92 -20.03
C PHE A 120 39.82 -1.76 -20.86
N ALA A 121 40.86 -1.12 -21.42
CA ALA A 121 41.89 -1.83 -22.18
C ALA A 121 42.61 -2.87 -21.31
N ASN A 122 42.99 -2.51 -20.08
CA ASN A 122 43.65 -3.43 -19.14
C ASN A 122 42.73 -4.59 -18.75
N ALA A 123 41.45 -4.31 -18.53
CA ALA A 123 40.53 -5.31 -18.03
C ALA A 123 40.05 -6.30 -19.13
N VAL A 124 39.93 -5.85 -20.38
CA VAL A 124 39.78 -6.75 -21.54
C VAL A 124 40.99 -7.70 -21.64
N ARG A 125 42.21 -7.17 -21.43
CA ARG A 125 43.45 -7.96 -21.46
C ARG A 125 43.49 -9.01 -20.34
N GLU A 126 43.08 -8.65 -19.13
CA GLU A 126 43.03 -9.56 -17.97
C GLU A 126 41.93 -10.63 -18.07
N SER A 127 40.77 -10.30 -18.64
CA SER A 127 39.62 -11.20 -18.74
C SER A 127 39.89 -12.49 -19.55
N ARG A 128 40.95 -12.50 -20.38
CA ARG A 128 41.36 -13.64 -21.21
C ARG A 128 42.51 -14.46 -20.62
N GLY A 129 42.82 -14.28 -19.33
CA GLY A 129 43.64 -15.22 -18.56
C GLY A 129 45.08 -15.38 -19.06
N GLY A 130 45.74 -14.31 -19.50
CA GLY A 130 47.16 -14.34 -19.86
C GLY A 130 47.48 -14.91 -21.25
N MET A 131 46.48 -15.18 -22.10
CA MET A 131 46.71 -15.26 -23.55
C MET A 131 47.16 -13.88 -24.07
N SER A 132 47.98 -13.82 -25.14
CA SER A 132 48.44 -12.54 -25.69
C SER A 132 47.25 -11.75 -26.26
N THR A 133 46.59 -11.00 -25.39
CA THR A 133 45.56 -10.05 -25.76
C THR A 133 46.23 -8.93 -26.53
N THR A 134 45.83 -8.79 -27.78
CA THR A 134 46.39 -7.79 -28.70
C THR A 134 45.60 -6.49 -28.59
N ASP A 135 46.16 -5.36 -29.00
CA ASP A 135 45.40 -4.09 -29.12
C ASP A 135 44.17 -4.24 -30.03
N GLN A 136 44.19 -5.24 -30.91
CA GLN A 136 43.09 -5.62 -31.78
C GLN A 136 41.89 -6.17 -30.99
N ASP A 137 42.11 -6.91 -29.89
CA ASP A 137 41.03 -7.42 -29.03
C ASP A 137 40.35 -6.30 -28.24
N VAL A 138 41.16 -5.35 -27.75
CA VAL A 138 40.64 -4.15 -27.08
C VAL A 138 39.82 -3.32 -28.06
N GLN A 139 40.31 -3.14 -29.28
CA GLN A 139 39.58 -2.40 -30.31
C GLN A 139 38.28 -3.12 -30.71
N GLN A 140 38.31 -4.44 -30.87
CA GLN A 140 37.12 -5.22 -31.17
C GLN A 140 36.05 -5.12 -30.06
N ALA A 141 36.47 -5.08 -28.80
CA ALA A 141 35.56 -4.85 -27.67
C ALA A 141 34.99 -3.42 -27.65
N ARG A 142 35.79 -2.40 -28.03
CA ARG A 142 35.30 -1.01 -28.20
C ARG A 142 34.26 -0.92 -29.31
N ASP A 143 34.55 -1.51 -30.47
CA ASP A 143 33.67 -1.48 -31.63
C ASP A 143 32.34 -2.20 -31.33
N ALA A 144 32.38 -3.30 -30.57
CA ALA A 144 31.18 -3.99 -30.13
C ALA A 144 30.31 -3.13 -29.20
N ILE A 145 30.92 -2.37 -28.28
CA ILE A 145 30.20 -1.41 -27.43
C ILE A 145 29.61 -0.27 -28.26
N GLU A 146 30.38 0.30 -29.19
CA GLU A 146 29.92 1.39 -30.07
C GLU A 146 28.76 0.95 -30.96
N HIS A 147 28.82 -0.27 -31.50
CA HIS A 147 27.73 -0.87 -32.27
C HIS A 147 26.47 -1.08 -31.43
N ALA A 148 26.61 -1.63 -30.22
CA ALA A 148 25.49 -1.86 -29.31
C ALA A 148 24.81 -0.55 -28.87
N VAL A 149 25.59 0.52 -28.69
CA VAL A 149 25.06 1.83 -28.31
C VAL A 149 24.36 2.55 -29.47
N SER A 150 24.84 2.37 -30.71
CA SER A 150 24.28 3.03 -31.89
C SER A 150 23.00 2.38 -32.43
N HIS A 151 22.62 1.19 -31.94
CA HIS A 151 21.45 0.44 -32.41
C HIS A 151 20.59 -0.07 -31.22
N PRO A 152 19.92 0.84 -30.48
CA PRO A 152 19.17 0.47 -29.25
C PRO A 152 17.86 -0.30 -29.50
N ASP A 153 17.30 -0.26 -30.72
CA ASP A 153 15.97 -0.82 -31.06
C ASP A 153 15.96 -2.33 -31.37
N THR A 154 17.10 -3.00 -31.30
CA THR A 154 17.18 -4.47 -31.40
C THR A 154 16.91 -5.11 -30.04
N GLY A 155 15.75 -4.77 -29.46
CA GLY A 155 15.45 -4.98 -28.04
C GLY A 155 15.78 -6.39 -27.57
N ASP A 156 16.66 -6.52 -26.58
CA ASP A 156 17.06 -7.72 -25.81
C ASP A 156 17.40 -9.02 -26.58
N ALA A 157 17.10 -9.12 -27.88
CA ALA A 157 17.11 -10.33 -28.68
C ALA A 157 18.27 -10.36 -29.69
N ASP A 158 18.95 -9.24 -29.95
CA ASP A 158 20.05 -9.18 -30.93
C ASP A 158 21.38 -8.70 -30.32
N ILE A 159 21.39 -8.37 -29.02
CA ILE A 159 22.61 -8.47 -28.21
C ILE A 159 22.80 -9.97 -27.95
N GLY A 160 23.44 -10.69 -28.88
CA GLY A 160 23.80 -12.10 -28.69
C GLY A 160 24.37 -12.32 -27.30
N SER A 161 24.05 -13.45 -26.65
CA SER A 161 24.35 -13.73 -25.24
C SER A 161 25.78 -13.32 -24.80
N SER A 162 26.75 -13.44 -25.70
CA SER A 162 28.15 -13.00 -25.51
C SER A 162 28.34 -11.51 -25.21
N ASN A 163 27.53 -10.60 -25.79
CA ASN A 163 27.68 -9.15 -25.61
C ASN A 163 27.05 -8.66 -24.30
N ARG A 164 25.95 -9.28 -23.85
CA ARG A 164 25.35 -9.04 -22.53
C ARG A 164 26.28 -9.53 -21.42
N ASP A 165 26.91 -10.68 -21.63
CA ASP A 165 27.93 -11.21 -20.75
C ASP A 165 29.16 -10.30 -20.70
N LEU A 166 29.61 -9.73 -21.83
CA LEU A 166 30.72 -8.77 -21.88
C LEU A 166 30.42 -7.46 -21.12
N VAL A 167 29.22 -6.90 -21.26
CA VAL A 167 28.80 -5.71 -20.51
C VAL A 167 28.74 -6.00 -19.01
N PHE A 168 28.17 -7.15 -18.63
CA PHE A 168 28.09 -7.55 -17.23
C PHE A 168 29.47 -7.87 -16.62
N LEU A 169 30.35 -8.54 -17.38
CA LEU A 169 31.76 -8.76 -17.02
C LEU A 169 32.51 -7.43 -16.87
N SER A 170 32.25 -6.46 -17.75
CA SER A 170 32.84 -5.12 -17.69
C SER A 170 32.44 -4.37 -16.42
N CYS A 171 31.17 -4.46 -16.00
CA CYS A 171 30.74 -3.94 -14.71
C CYS A 171 31.42 -4.67 -13.55
N GLN A 172 31.51 -6.00 -13.61
CA GLN A 172 32.14 -6.82 -12.58
C GLN A 172 33.63 -6.53 -12.39
N GLN A 173 34.35 -6.03 -13.41
CA GLN A 173 35.75 -5.64 -13.25
C GLN A 173 35.97 -4.52 -12.24
N CYS A 174 34.98 -3.64 -12.05
CA CYS A 174 35.02 -2.57 -11.05
C CYS A 174 34.20 -2.92 -9.80
N HIS A 175 33.17 -3.74 -9.95
CA HIS A 175 32.14 -3.96 -8.94
C HIS A 175 32.16 -5.34 -8.27
N SER A 176 33.11 -6.23 -8.62
CA SER A 176 33.37 -7.48 -7.88
C SER A 176 34.18 -7.19 -6.62
N VAL A 177 33.55 -6.60 -5.62
CA VAL A 177 34.16 -6.35 -4.31
C VAL A 177 33.82 -7.53 -3.41
N PRO A 178 34.79 -8.28 -2.84
CA PRO A 178 34.48 -9.29 -1.85
C PRO A 178 33.70 -8.67 -0.68
N PRO A 179 32.58 -9.29 -0.25
CA PRO A 179 32.06 -10.60 -0.65
C PRO A 179 30.88 -10.59 -1.65
N LEU A 180 30.72 -9.53 -2.46
CA LEU A 180 29.68 -9.38 -3.49
C LEU A 180 30.21 -9.63 -4.93
N PRO A 181 30.53 -10.87 -5.35
CA PRO A 181 31.13 -11.11 -6.65
C PRO A 181 30.20 -10.88 -7.86
N ARG A 182 28.88 -10.67 -7.68
CA ARG A 182 27.89 -10.65 -8.79
C ARG A 182 26.64 -9.79 -8.56
N TRP A 183 26.76 -8.62 -7.94
CA TRP A 183 25.58 -7.76 -7.74
C TRP A 183 25.13 -7.12 -9.06
N ARG A 184 23.81 -6.88 -9.18
CA ARG A 184 23.15 -6.36 -10.38
C ARG A 184 22.48 -5.05 -10.07
N VAL A 185 22.45 -4.14 -11.06
CA VAL A 185 21.69 -2.89 -10.99
C VAL A 185 20.18 -3.21 -10.94
N PRO A 186 19.40 -2.61 -10.02
CA PRO A 186 17.96 -2.81 -9.94
C PRO A 186 17.25 -2.28 -11.20
N MET A 187 16.14 -2.90 -11.58
CA MET A 187 15.27 -2.38 -12.65
C MET A 187 14.71 -1.00 -12.27
N VAL A 188 14.44 -0.13 -13.26
CA VAL A 188 13.98 1.26 -13.04
C VAL A 188 12.76 1.39 -12.14
N LYS A 189 11.81 0.46 -12.26
CA LYS A 189 10.60 0.41 -11.44
C LYS A 189 10.85 0.13 -9.94
N ASN A 190 12.04 -0.35 -9.58
CA ASN A 190 12.40 -0.71 -8.20
C ASN A 190 13.28 0.36 -7.53
N TRP A 191 13.29 1.59 -8.07
CA TRP A 191 14.07 2.67 -7.49
C TRP A 191 13.42 3.20 -6.21
N PHE A 192 14.17 3.04 -5.13
CA PHE A 192 13.73 3.27 -3.78
C PHE A 192 13.66 4.76 -3.46
N ALA A 193 14.71 5.53 -3.77
CA ALA A 193 14.77 6.94 -3.39
C ALA A 193 14.07 7.91 -4.35
N HIS A 194 13.77 7.51 -5.59
CA HIS A 194 13.35 8.42 -6.64
C HIS A 194 12.10 7.97 -7.39
N ILE A 195 11.36 8.95 -7.92
CA ILE A 195 10.32 8.75 -8.91
C ILE A 195 10.94 9.10 -10.27
N GLY A 196 11.18 8.08 -11.10
CA GLY A 196 11.99 8.23 -12.31
C GLY A 196 13.39 8.78 -11.99
N SER A 197 13.97 9.56 -12.89
CA SER A 197 15.35 10.09 -12.75
C SER A 197 15.49 11.41 -11.96
N ARG A 198 14.40 11.99 -11.46
CA ARG A 198 14.41 13.44 -11.12
C ARG A 198 13.83 13.85 -9.78
N GLN A 199 12.86 13.12 -9.22
CA GLN A 199 12.17 13.58 -8.00
C GLN A 199 12.47 12.65 -6.81
N PRO A 200 13.09 13.16 -5.73
CA PRO A 200 13.28 12.38 -4.51
C PRO A 200 11.94 12.09 -3.84
N LYS A 201 11.81 10.87 -3.31
CA LYS A 201 10.67 10.48 -2.49
C LYS A 201 10.74 11.15 -1.11
N GLY A 202 9.61 11.61 -0.61
CA GLY A 202 9.46 12.04 0.78
C GLY A 202 9.48 10.87 1.76
N ASP A 203 9.50 11.16 3.05
CA ASP A 203 9.58 10.12 4.10
C ASP A 203 8.39 9.17 4.04
N GLU A 204 7.17 9.70 3.89
CA GLU A 204 5.95 8.89 3.75
C GLU A 204 6.03 7.94 2.55
N GLN A 205 6.50 8.43 1.39
CA GLN A 205 6.61 7.63 0.17
C GLN A 205 7.67 6.53 0.29
N LEU A 206 8.78 6.82 0.98
CA LEU A 206 9.82 5.83 1.29
C LEU A 206 9.31 4.79 2.29
N CYS A 207 8.56 5.23 3.29
CA CYS A 207 7.96 4.36 4.28
C CYS A 207 6.95 3.42 3.64
N GLU A 208 6.02 3.93 2.84
CA GLU A 208 5.05 3.12 2.11
C GLU A 208 5.72 2.12 1.17
N LEU A 209 6.84 2.48 0.53
CA LEU A 209 7.60 1.57 -0.31
C LEU A 209 8.28 0.48 0.51
N MET A 210 8.89 0.82 1.65
CA MET A 210 9.47 -0.17 2.55
C MET A 210 8.40 -1.12 3.09
N ARG A 211 7.24 -0.59 3.50
CA ARG A 211 6.06 -1.36 3.91
C ARG A 211 5.53 -2.26 2.79
N ALA A 212 5.58 -1.82 1.53
CA ALA A 212 5.21 -2.68 0.42
C ALA A 212 6.11 -3.93 0.35
N HIS A 213 7.42 -3.77 0.56
CA HIS A 213 8.37 -4.89 0.62
C HIS A 213 8.13 -5.83 1.80
N THR A 214 7.75 -5.30 2.97
CA THR A 214 7.37 -6.16 4.12
C THR A 214 6.08 -6.94 3.84
N ILE A 215 5.10 -6.33 3.18
CA ILE A 215 3.83 -6.97 2.81
C ILE A 215 4.01 -8.01 1.69
N THR A 216 4.88 -7.77 0.71
CA THR A 216 5.17 -8.75 -0.36
C THR A 216 6.05 -9.91 0.10
N GLY A 217 6.57 -9.85 1.34
CA GLY A 217 7.30 -10.93 1.98
C GLY A 217 8.82 -10.88 1.80
N ASP A 218 9.36 -9.78 1.26
CA ASP A 218 10.82 -9.61 1.16
C ASP A 218 11.45 -9.53 2.55
N PHE A 219 10.72 -8.97 3.52
CA PHE A 219 11.03 -9.02 4.96
C PHE A 219 9.78 -9.41 5.74
N ALA A 220 9.51 -10.72 5.83
CA ALA A 220 8.26 -11.24 6.38
C ALA A 220 8.04 -10.86 7.85
N THR A 221 9.12 -10.65 8.60
CA THR A 221 9.11 -10.26 10.03
C THR A 221 10.04 -9.07 10.30
N PRO A 222 9.83 -8.34 11.42
CA PRO A 222 10.80 -7.37 11.93
C PRO A 222 12.23 -7.92 12.03
N ALA A 223 12.36 -9.17 12.48
CA ALA A 223 13.66 -9.82 12.64
C ALA A 223 14.36 -10.02 11.28
N ASP A 224 13.63 -10.40 10.24
CA ASP A 224 14.20 -10.55 8.89
C ASP A 224 14.72 -9.22 8.36
N PHE A 225 13.97 -8.13 8.56
CA PHE A 225 14.37 -6.79 8.18
C PHE A 225 15.61 -6.30 8.93
N LEU A 226 15.64 -6.48 10.25
CA LEU A 226 16.80 -6.09 11.05
C LEU A 226 18.02 -6.94 10.68
N ASN A 227 17.85 -8.23 10.46
CA ASN A 227 18.92 -9.11 10.00
C ASN A 227 19.45 -8.69 8.62
N HIS A 228 18.55 -8.33 7.70
CA HIS A 228 18.90 -7.80 6.38
C HIS A 228 19.78 -6.56 6.49
N LEU A 229 19.42 -5.60 7.36
CA LEU A 229 20.19 -4.37 7.54
C LEU A 229 21.52 -4.55 8.31
N ASP A 230 21.61 -5.55 9.18
CA ASP A 230 22.76 -5.73 10.08
C ASP A 230 23.85 -6.65 9.50
N HIS A 231 23.44 -7.73 8.80
CA HIS A 231 24.34 -8.82 8.44
C HIS A 231 24.60 -8.95 6.94
N GLU A 232 23.85 -8.27 6.09
CA GLU A 232 24.11 -8.36 4.66
C GLU A 232 25.33 -7.54 4.26
N ASP A 233 26.27 -8.23 3.61
CA ASP A 233 27.50 -7.65 3.07
C ASP A 233 27.23 -6.46 2.15
N PHE A 234 26.07 -6.49 1.48
CA PHE A 234 25.62 -5.41 0.61
C PHE A 234 25.42 -4.11 1.38
N VAL A 235 24.73 -4.18 2.53
CA VAL A 235 24.50 -3.03 3.40
C VAL A 235 25.83 -2.55 3.97
N MET A 236 26.69 -3.47 4.42
CA MET A 236 28.00 -3.13 4.98
C MET A 236 28.93 -2.44 3.98
N ILE A 237 28.87 -2.80 2.69
CA ILE A 237 29.61 -2.10 1.63
C ILE A 237 29.07 -0.68 1.43
N GLY A 238 27.76 -0.46 1.53
CA GLY A 238 27.17 0.89 1.54
C GLY A 238 27.78 1.76 2.64
N PHE A 239 27.97 1.20 3.84
CA PHE A 239 28.56 1.91 4.98
C PHE A 239 30.07 2.12 4.92
N LYS A 240 30.82 1.29 4.17
CA LYS A 240 32.23 1.55 3.85
C LYS A 240 32.40 2.82 3.02
N GLY A 241 31.40 3.14 2.20
CA GLY A 241 31.42 4.36 1.40
C GLY A 241 32.34 4.32 0.20
N ASN A 242 32.80 3.13 -0.20
CA ASN A 242 33.68 2.97 -1.36
C ASN A 242 32.91 2.86 -2.68
N ARG A 243 31.60 3.18 -2.70
CA ARG A 243 30.71 3.07 -3.86
C ARG A 243 30.63 1.65 -4.47
N GLY A 244 30.98 0.62 -3.69
CA GLY A 244 31.09 -0.75 -4.20
C GLY A 244 32.14 -0.90 -5.30
N LEU A 245 33.20 -0.08 -5.28
CA LEU A 245 34.35 -0.17 -6.18
C LEU A 245 35.46 -1.02 -5.55
N ASN A 246 36.08 -1.88 -6.35
CA ASN A 246 37.35 -2.53 -6.04
C ASN A 246 38.53 -1.63 -6.46
N ASP A 247 39.77 -2.10 -6.28
CA ASP A 247 40.98 -1.31 -6.60
C ASP A 247 41.01 -0.85 -8.07
N ASN A 248 40.59 -1.69 -9.01
CA ASN A 248 40.49 -1.32 -10.42
C ASN A 248 39.39 -0.26 -10.66
N GLY A 249 38.26 -0.37 -9.98
CA GLY A 249 37.19 0.63 -10.02
C GLY A 249 37.64 1.99 -9.49
N ILE A 250 38.46 2.01 -8.44
CA ILE A 250 39.07 3.22 -7.88
C ILE A 250 40.05 3.84 -8.90
N LEU A 251 40.97 3.05 -9.46
CA LEU A 251 41.91 3.54 -10.48
C LEU A 251 41.17 4.10 -11.71
N THR A 252 40.11 3.43 -12.13
CA THR A 252 39.23 3.89 -13.23
C THR A 252 38.54 5.20 -12.89
N TYR A 253 38.03 5.35 -11.66
CA TYR A 253 37.46 6.60 -11.18
C TYR A 253 38.46 7.74 -11.32
N GLU A 254 39.68 7.55 -10.81
CA GLU A 254 40.70 8.60 -10.82
C GLU A 254 41.16 8.95 -12.24
N ASP A 255 41.27 7.95 -13.13
CA ASP A 255 41.61 8.17 -14.54
C ASP A 255 40.50 8.92 -15.30
N VAL A 256 39.25 8.50 -15.15
CA VAL A 256 38.12 9.09 -15.90
C VAL A 256 37.79 10.49 -15.40
N THR A 257 37.79 10.69 -14.07
CA THR A 257 37.38 11.96 -13.46
C THR A 257 38.50 12.96 -13.28
N LYS A 258 39.75 12.49 -13.30
CA LYS A 258 40.95 13.25 -12.90
C LYS A 258 40.86 13.77 -11.45
N LYS A 259 40.11 13.09 -10.57
CA LYS A 259 39.96 13.39 -9.14
C LYS A 259 40.47 12.24 -8.30
N THR A 260 41.04 12.53 -7.13
CA THR A 260 41.42 11.51 -6.15
C THR A 260 40.18 10.89 -5.53
N PHE A 261 40.15 9.56 -5.47
CA PHE A 261 39.05 8.84 -4.85
C PHE A 261 39.06 9.04 -3.33
N ARG A 262 37.87 9.15 -2.74
CA ARG A 262 37.68 9.26 -1.29
C ARG A 262 36.55 8.35 -0.86
N LEU A 263 36.71 7.73 0.31
CA LEU A 263 35.60 7.05 0.97
C LEU A 263 34.55 8.08 1.36
N GLU A 264 33.32 7.77 1.01
CA GLU A 264 32.15 8.55 1.36
C GLU A 264 31.22 7.61 2.13
N PRO A 265 31.43 7.40 3.45
CA PRO A 265 30.49 6.65 4.29
C PRO A 265 29.26 7.51 4.63
N PRO A 266 28.09 6.90 4.95
CA PRO A 266 26.89 7.59 5.38
C PRO A 266 27.13 8.59 6.51
N SER A 267 26.37 9.69 6.54
CA SER A 267 26.50 10.70 7.59
C SER A 267 26.08 10.13 8.95
N MET A 268 25.06 9.26 8.94
CA MET A 268 24.66 8.45 10.07
C MET A 268 25.47 7.15 10.12
N PRO A 269 26.17 6.82 11.22
CA PRO A 269 26.84 5.53 11.37
C PRO A 269 25.87 4.35 11.34
N HIS A 270 26.35 3.17 10.92
CA HIS A 270 25.52 1.95 10.81
C HIS A 270 24.79 1.60 12.11
N GLY A 271 25.48 1.65 13.26
CA GLY A 271 24.85 1.38 14.55
C GLY A 271 23.73 2.36 14.91
N GLU A 272 23.81 3.60 14.44
CA GLU A 272 22.74 4.59 14.62
C GLU A 272 21.57 4.32 13.67
N MET A 273 21.83 3.94 12.41
CA MET A 273 20.78 3.45 11.50
C MET A 273 20.05 2.25 12.12
N MET A 274 20.79 1.29 12.67
CA MET A 274 20.21 0.10 13.30
C MET A 274 19.34 0.43 14.51
N LYS A 275 19.71 1.46 15.30
CA LYS A 275 18.88 1.98 16.39
C LYS A 275 17.52 2.44 15.86
N TRP A 276 17.49 3.22 14.79
CA TRP A 276 16.24 3.72 14.21
C TRP A 276 15.46 2.62 13.49
N ALA A 277 16.14 1.66 12.85
CA ALA A 277 15.52 0.50 12.23
C ALA A 277 14.77 -0.34 13.26
N LYS A 278 15.40 -0.58 14.41
CA LYS A 278 14.79 -1.26 15.54
C LYS A 278 13.61 -0.49 16.12
N ALA A 279 13.76 0.81 16.35
CA ALA A 279 12.68 1.65 16.86
C ALA A 279 11.46 1.65 15.92
N TRP A 280 11.67 1.74 14.60
CA TRP A 280 10.60 1.65 13.61
C TRP A 280 9.89 0.30 13.65
N ALA A 281 10.67 -0.79 13.71
CA ALA A 281 10.13 -2.14 13.75
C ALA A 281 9.37 -2.45 15.05
N GLU A 282 9.85 -1.94 16.18
CA GLU A 282 9.17 -2.03 17.48
C GLU A 282 7.86 -1.22 17.51
N ALA A 283 7.85 -0.01 16.94
CA ALA A 283 6.68 0.86 16.91
C ALA A 283 5.53 0.26 16.09
N ILE A 284 5.85 -0.29 14.90
CA ILE A 284 4.88 -1.01 14.06
C ILE A 284 4.47 -2.34 14.72
N GLY A 285 5.45 -3.08 15.24
CA GLY A 285 5.26 -4.40 15.85
C GLY A 285 4.89 -5.51 14.86
N ASP A 286 5.03 -6.76 15.32
CA ASP A 286 4.81 -7.97 14.49
C ASP A 286 3.39 -8.03 13.90
N ARG A 287 2.39 -7.52 14.63
CA ARG A 287 0.98 -7.58 14.22
C ARG A 287 0.68 -6.82 12.94
N TYR A 288 1.36 -5.70 12.72
CA TYR A 288 1.13 -4.84 11.55
C TYR A 288 2.25 -4.94 10.54
N TRP A 289 3.37 -5.62 10.83
CA TRP A 289 4.58 -5.60 10.01
C TRP A 289 4.35 -5.94 8.54
N ASN A 290 3.62 -7.01 8.26
CA ASN A 290 3.33 -7.49 6.90
C ASN A 290 1.83 -7.38 6.54
N LYS A 291 1.12 -6.45 7.19
CA LYS A 291 -0.32 -6.26 7.03
C LYS A 291 -0.66 -4.93 6.36
N ARG A 292 -1.85 -4.89 5.77
CA ARG A 292 -2.46 -3.66 5.26
C ARG A 292 -2.96 -2.76 6.40
N PRO A 293 -3.12 -1.46 6.15
CA PRO A 293 -2.77 -0.77 4.91
C PRO A 293 -1.25 -0.49 4.81
N LYS A 294 -0.77 -0.25 3.59
CA LYS A 294 0.67 -0.05 3.30
C LYS A 294 1.26 1.22 3.95
N ASP A 295 0.42 2.17 4.28
CA ASP A 295 0.77 3.45 4.91
C ASP A 295 0.66 3.41 6.44
N CYS A 296 0.23 2.29 7.04
CA CYS A 296 0.19 2.12 8.49
C CYS A 296 1.59 2.32 9.11
N GLY A 297 1.71 3.30 10.02
CA GLY A 297 2.98 3.73 10.61
C GLY A 297 3.82 4.70 9.76
N CYS A 298 3.33 5.13 8.59
CA CYS A 298 3.99 6.09 7.70
C CYS A 298 3.36 7.50 7.73
N LYS A 299 2.10 7.58 8.14
CA LYS A 299 1.37 8.82 8.39
C LYS A 299 0.33 8.59 9.50
N PRO A 300 -0.20 9.66 10.13
CA PRO A 300 -1.26 9.51 11.11
C PRO A 300 -2.56 9.00 10.46
N HIS A 301 -3.24 8.07 11.12
CA HIS A 301 -4.57 7.63 10.72
C HIS A 301 -5.60 7.99 11.77
N ARG A 302 -6.77 8.42 11.32
CA ARG A 302 -7.90 8.76 12.19
C ARG A 302 -9.15 8.11 11.61
N TYR A 303 -9.81 7.33 12.45
CA TYR A 303 -11.03 6.60 12.09
C TYR A 303 -12.11 6.91 13.11
N GLY A 304 -13.35 6.88 12.67
CA GLY A 304 -14.53 7.13 13.50
C GLY A 304 -15.59 6.08 13.27
N MET A 305 -16.49 5.95 14.23
CA MET A 305 -17.71 5.14 14.06
C MET A 305 -18.92 6.05 14.10
N ARG A 306 -19.77 5.93 13.09
CA ARG A 306 -21.10 6.51 13.08
C ARG A 306 -22.10 5.45 13.50
N ALA A 307 -23.01 5.78 14.41
CA ALA A 307 -24.12 4.91 14.78
C ALA A 307 -25.45 5.62 14.64
N GLN A 308 -26.45 4.91 14.14
CA GLN A 308 -27.83 5.37 14.11
C GLN A 308 -28.73 4.24 14.59
N TRP A 309 -29.74 4.58 15.40
CA TRP A 309 -30.75 3.61 15.80
C TRP A 309 -32.17 4.04 15.42
N ASN A 310 -33.01 3.04 15.20
CA ASN A 310 -34.44 3.17 15.02
C ASN A 310 -35.15 2.19 15.95
N ASN A 311 -36.15 2.63 16.71
CA ASN A 311 -36.91 1.76 17.61
C ASN A 311 -38.37 1.69 17.15
N ILE A 312 -38.89 0.48 17.11
CA ILE A 312 -40.31 0.17 16.95
C ILE A 312 -40.79 -0.43 18.27
N TYR A 313 -41.62 0.29 18.98
CA TYR A 313 -42.20 -0.14 20.26
C TYR A 313 -43.71 -0.34 20.14
N ARG A 314 -44.20 -1.44 20.74
CA ARG A 314 -45.62 -1.77 20.81
C ARG A 314 -45.98 -2.12 22.25
N ASP A 315 -46.97 -1.40 22.79
CA ASP A 315 -47.60 -1.76 24.06
C ASP A 315 -49.10 -2.02 23.80
N PRO A 316 -49.53 -3.29 23.80
CA PRO A 316 -50.91 -3.65 23.56
C PRO A 316 -51.85 -3.26 24.72
N GLU A 317 -51.35 -3.08 25.94
CA GLU A 317 -52.19 -2.72 27.10
C GLU A 317 -52.67 -1.27 27.02
N ILE A 318 -51.81 -0.37 26.51
CA ILE A 318 -52.14 1.05 26.34
C ILE A 318 -52.36 1.47 24.88
N SER A 319 -52.40 0.50 23.96
CA SER A 319 -52.50 0.72 22.51
C SER A 319 -51.46 1.74 21.99
N ALA A 320 -50.25 1.72 22.56
CA ALA A 320 -49.18 2.63 22.16
C ALA A 320 -48.34 2.03 21.04
N PHE A 321 -48.01 2.88 20.06
CA PHE A 321 -47.05 2.58 19.00
C PHE A 321 -46.08 3.73 18.88
N LEU A 322 -44.78 3.44 18.97
CA LEU A 322 -43.73 4.45 18.83
C LEU A 322 -42.76 3.99 17.73
N ASN A 323 -42.41 4.93 16.85
CA ASN A 323 -41.38 4.75 15.83
C ASN A 323 -40.39 5.91 15.97
N THR A 324 -39.22 5.61 16.53
CA THR A 324 -38.27 6.63 16.96
C THR A 324 -36.97 6.48 16.21
N LYS A 325 -36.65 7.49 15.40
CA LYS A 325 -35.40 7.55 14.64
C LYS A 325 -34.45 8.55 15.28
N ALA A 326 -33.28 8.06 15.72
CA ALA A 326 -32.25 8.92 16.27
C ALA A 326 -31.47 9.66 15.17
N THR A 327 -31.02 10.86 15.50
CA THR A 327 -29.93 11.54 14.80
C THR A 327 -28.67 10.66 14.93
N PRO A 328 -27.93 10.42 13.83
CA PRO A 328 -26.68 9.67 13.91
C PRO A 328 -25.70 10.29 14.89
N GLY A 329 -25.17 9.47 15.80
CA GLY A 329 -24.01 9.83 16.63
C GLY A 329 -22.71 9.51 15.89
N HIS A 330 -21.65 10.21 16.26
CA HIS A 330 -20.31 10.02 15.73
C HIS A 330 -19.28 10.15 16.84
N ALA A 331 -18.27 9.28 16.86
CA ALA A 331 -17.10 9.44 17.72
C ALA A 331 -15.85 8.79 17.11
N PRO A 332 -14.66 9.37 17.37
CA PRO A 332 -13.39 8.78 16.96
C PRO A 332 -13.14 7.44 17.66
N LEU A 333 -12.51 6.50 16.95
CA LEU A 333 -11.89 5.32 17.55
C LEU A 333 -10.58 5.74 18.21
N VAL A 334 -10.41 5.36 19.47
CA VAL A 334 -9.14 5.54 20.20
C VAL A 334 -8.51 4.17 20.39
N PHE A 335 -7.42 3.89 19.66
CA PHE A 335 -6.67 2.65 19.75
C PHE A 335 -5.64 2.68 20.88
N ASN A 336 -5.49 1.54 21.55
CA ASN A 336 -4.40 1.25 22.46
C ASN A 336 -3.31 0.43 21.74
N ASP A 337 -2.14 0.31 22.36
CA ASP A 337 -0.99 -0.41 21.78
C ASP A 337 -1.29 -1.89 21.50
N ASP A 338 -2.31 -2.47 22.14
CA ASP A 338 -2.78 -3.84 21.93
C ASP A 338 -3.85 -3.98 20.83
N ALA A 339 -4.07 -2.95 20.01
CA ALA A 339 -5.11 -2.86 18.99
C ALA A 339 -6.55 -2.99 19.53
N SER A 340 -6.73 -2.93 20.85
CA SER A 340 -8.04 -2.65 21.43
C SER A 340 -8.42 -1.20 21.18
N PHE A 341 -9.72 -0.93 21.06
CA PHE A 341 -10.22 0.42 20.87
C PHE A 341 -11.38 0.72 21.80
N LYS A 342 -11.60 2.02 22.03
CA LYS A 342 -12.77 2.55 22.70
C LYS A 342 -13.30 3.79 22.01
N LEU A 343 -14.59 4.00 22.12
CA LEU A 343 -15.26 5.24 21.76
C LEU A 343 -16.52 5.43 22.59
N GLN A 344 -16.98 6.68 22.66
CA GLN A 344 -18.27 7.01 23.23
C GLN A 344 -18.90 8.13 22.40
N MET A 345 -20.15 7.94 21.99
CA MET A 345 -20.91 8.92 21.23
C MET A 345 -22.25 9.22 21.90
N ASP A 346 -22.65 10.49 21.84
CA ASP A 346 -23.97 10.92 22.24
C ASP A 346 -24.91 10.91 21.03
N MET A 347 -26.14 10.45 21.26
CA MET A 347 -27.19 10.35 20.26
C MET A 347 -28.47 10.99 20.81
N VAL A 348 -29.20 11.66 19.92
CA VAL A 348 -30.44 12.33 20.28
C VAL A 348 -31.54 11.85 19.35
N ALA A 349 -32.70 11.52 19.90
CA ALA A 349 -33.91 11.23 19.15
C ALA A 349 -35.04 12.16 19.57
N GLN A 350 -35.90 12.51 18.63
CA GLN A 350 -37.15 13.19 18.91
C GLN A 350 -38.28 12.17 18.77
N GLU A 351 -39.13 12.09 19.77
CA GLU A 351 -40.20 11.11 19.86
C GLU A 351 -41.54 11.81 20.10
N GLN A 352 -42.57 11.38 19.38
CA GLN A 352 -43.94 11.73 19.69
C GLN A 352 -44.55 10.60 20.52
N ALA A 353 -44.81 10.88 21.80
CA ALA A 353 -45.41 9.92 22.71
C ALA A 353 -46.95 10.02 22.68
N PHE A 354 -47.62 8.88 22.52
CA PHE A 354 -49.07 8.75 22.60
C PHE A 354 -49.44 7.67 23.62
N VAL A 355 -50.23 8.03 24.63
CA VAL A 355 -50.72 7.08 25.64
C VAL A 355 -52.23 7.08 25.65
N ALA A 356 -52.83 5.94 25.25
CA ALA A 356 -54.27 5.65 25.31
C ALA A 356 -55.21 6.74 24.71
N GLY A 357 -54.71 7.57 23.78
CA GLY A 357 -55.46 8.68 23.17
C GLY A 357 -55.72 9.89 24.09
N GLU A 358 -55.41 9.79 25.39
CA GLU A 358 -55.65 10.84 26.38
C GLU A 358 -54.41 11.75 26.55
N CYS A 359 -53.20 11.24 26.34
CA CYS A 359 -51.96 12.02 26.44
C CYS A 359 -51.17 12.04 25.13
N ARG A 360 -50.66 13.24 24.77
CA ARG A 360 -49.75 13.46 23.65
C ARG A 360 -48.61 14.41 24.04
N GLY A 361 -47.40 14.15 23.57
CA GLY A 361 -46.26 15.02 23.84
C GLY A 361 -45.07 14.77 22.95
N ASN A 362 -44.16 15.74 22.91
CA ASN A 362 -42.85 15.59 22.27
C ASN A 362 -41.81 15.34 23.35
N LEU A 363 -41.04 14.27 23.19
CA LEU A 363 -39.93 13.89 24.05
C LEU A 363 -38.64 13.99 23.25
N THR A 364 -37.61 14.56 23.88
CA THR A 364 -36.23 14.44 23.45
C THR A 364 -35.58 13.32 24.25
N LEU A 365 -35.20 12.25 23.56
CA LEU A 365 -34.40 11.18 24.12
C LEU A 365 -32.93 11.46 23.87
N LYS A 366 -32.10 11.34 24.91
CA LYS A 366 -30.65 11.44 24.83
C LYS A 366 -30.05 10.13 25.31
N HIS A 367 -29.16 9.54 24.50
CA HIS A 367 -28.47 8.30 24.81
C HIS A 367 -26.97 8.50 24.62
N ALA A 368 -26.16 7.85 25.45
CA ALA A 368 -24.76 7.63 25.15
C ALA A 368 -24.51 6.17 24.82
N LEU A 369 -23.79 5.93 23.73
CA LEU A 369 -23.35 4.62 23.30
C LEU A 369 -21.83 4.55 23.48
N SER A 370 -21.39 3.65 24.36
CA SER A 370 -19.98 3.30 24.50
C SER A 370 -19.72 2.03 23.70
N ILE A 371 -18.60 1.99 22.98
CA ILE A 371 -18.17 0.81 22.24
C ILE A 371 -16.72 0.55 22.61
N GLU A 372 -16.44 -0.67 23.03
CA GLU A 372 -15.10 -1.18 23.26
C GLU A 372 -14.89 -2.40 22.35
N GLY A 373 -13.67 -2.68 21.94
CA GLY A 373 -13.43 -3.77 21.01
C GLY A 373 -11.96 -3.99 20.70
N ASN A 374 -11.70 -4.82 19.70
CA ASN A 374 -10.36 -5.06 19.20
C ASN A 374 -10.39 -5.29 17.68
N VAL A 375 -9.26 -5.03 17.05
CA VAL A 375 -9.02 -5.42 15.66
C VAL A 375 -8.24 -6.74 15.65
N ASP A 376 -8.66 -7.67 14.81
CA ASP A 376 -7.90 -8.84 14.41
C ASP A 376 -7.30 -8.56 13.03
N GLU A 377 -6.02 -8.22 13.04
CA GLU A 377 -5.25 -7.84 11.85
C GLU A 377 -5.04 -9.01 10.90
N SER A 378 -5.04 -10.24 11.43
CA SER A 378 -4.84 -11.45 10.65
C SER A 378 -6.08 -11.81 9.84
N ALA A 379 -7.26 -11.57 10.43
CA ALA A 379 -8.55 -11.79 9.80
C ALA A 379 -9.10 -10.55 9.08
N GLU A 380 -8.44 -9.39 9.23
CA GLU A 380 -8.93 -8.07 8.81
C GLU A 380 -10.35 -7.79 9.34
N ARG A 381 -10.58 -8.13 10.62
CA ARG A 381 -11.89 -7.98 11.28
C ARG A 381 -11.82 -7.06 12.48
N LEU A 382 -12.86 -6.26 12.65
CA LEU A 382 -13.10 -5.49 13.86
C LEU A 382 -14.20 -6.17 14.67
N ARG A 383 -13.91 -6.47 15.94
CA ARG A 383 -14.86 -6.97 16.93
C ARG A 383 -15.26 -5.83 17.86
N ALA A 384 -16.56 -5.57 17.97
CA ALA A 384 -17.11 -4.47 18.76
C ALA A 384 -18.11 -4.98 19.81
N LYS A 385 -18.05 -4.37 21.01
CA LYS A 385 -18.90 -4.63 22.17
C LYS A 385 -19.64 -3.34 22.55
N PRO A 386 -20.73 -3.01 21.82
CA PRO A 386 -21.52 -1.82 22.12
C PRO A 386 -22.31 -1.97 23.43
N ARG A 387 -22.40 -0.88 24.19
CA ARG A 387 -23.20 -0.78 25.42
C ARG A 387 -23.82 0.60 25.57
N TRP A 388 -25.07 0.65 25.99
CA TRP A 388 -25.69 1.89 26.44
C TRP A 388 -25.01 2.36 27.72
N ALA A 389 -24.33 3.50 27.67
CA ALA A 389 -23.62 4.08 28.82
C ALA A 389 -24.60 4.80 29.75
N TRP A 390 -25.54 5.56 29.18
CA TRP A 390 -26.65 6.18 29.90
C TRP A 390 -27.76 6.55 28.92
N ALA A 391 -28.96 6.78 29.46
CA ALA A 391 -30.11 7.29 28.71
C ALA A 391 -30.91 8.27 29.57
N SER A 392 -31.51 9.28 28.92
CA SER A 392 -32.42 10.21 29.58
C SER A 392 -33.51 10.68 28.61
N ALA A 393 -34.66 11.03 29.16
CA ALA A 393 -35.76 11.63 28.41
C ALA A 393 -36.17 12.96 29.04
N GLU A 394 -36.34 13.96 28.20
CA GLU A 394 -36.79 15.30 28.58
C GLU A 394 -37.90 15.76 27.63
N GLY A 395 -39.01 16.29 28.16
CA GLY A 395 -40.08 16.80 27.30
C GLY A 395 -41.32 17.25 28.07
N ILE A 396 -42.38 17.58 27.33
CA ILE A 396 -43.67 18.00 27.90
C ILE A 396 -44.75 17.11 27.33
N MET A 397 -45.51 16.47 28.21
CA MET A 397 -46.72 15.74 27.88
C MET A 397 -47.95 16.58 28.18
N VAL A 398 -48.91 16.55 27.26
CA VAL A 398 -50.22 17.18 27.39
C VAL A 398 -51.27 16.08 27.50
N CYS A 399 -51.93 15.99 28.65
CA CYS A 399 -52.95 14.97 28.93
C CYS A 399 -54.32 15.62 29.05
N THR A 400 -55.32 15.07 28.38
CA THR A 400 -56.71 15.50 28.44
C THR A 400 -57.54 14.40 29.09
N ASP A 401 -58.17 14.68 30.22
CA ASP A 401 -59.02 13.70 30.88
C ASP A 401 -60.39 13.52 30.19
N ARG A 402 -61.16 12.51 30.61
CA ARG A 402 -62.51 12.24 30.06
C ARG A 402 -63.52 13.37 30.25
N ARG A 403 -63.20 14.41 31.03
CA ARG A 403 -64.02 15.61 31.24
C ARG A 403 -63.53 16.80 30.42
N GLY A 404 -62.52 16.61 29.56
CA GLY A 404 -61.95 17.64 28.70
C GLY A 404 -60.93 18.57 29.39
N ARG A 405 -60.47 18.24 30.60
CA ARG A 405 -59.48 19.06 31.31
C ARG A 405 -58.08 18.72 30.85
N THR A 406 -57.32 19.75 30.44
CA THR A 406 -55.93 19.62 30.00
C THR A 406 -54.96 19.80 31.16
N THR A 407 -53.97 18.93 31.26
CA THR A 407 -52.85 19.01 32.20
C THR A 407 -51.53 18.92 31.45
N TYR A 408 -50.53 19.65 31.93
CA TYR A 408 -49.17 19.65 31.38
C TYR A 408 -48.25 18.96 32.38
N LYS A 409 -47.52 17.95 31.93
CA LYS A 409 -46.55 17.23 32.75
C LYS A 409 -45.17 17.35 32.11
N GLN A 410 -44.25 17.99 32.81
CA GLN A 410 -42.85 17.97 32.43
C GLN A 410 -42.27 16.59 32.75
N ILE A 411 -41.64 15.98 31.76
CA ILE A 411 -40.92 14.72 31.89
C ILE A 411 -39.44 15.06 31.96
N LYS A 412 -38.79 14.62 33.04
CA LYS A 412 -37.34 14.56 33.18
C LYS A 412 -37.02 13.27 33.89
N MET A 413 -36.58 12.27 33.14
CA MET A 413 -36.37 10.93 33.66
C MET A 413 -34.98 10.43 33.24
N PRO A 414 -34.09 10.09 34.18
CA PRO A 414 -33.01 9.17 33.87
C PRO A 414 -33.65 7.83 33.51
N MET A 415 -33.29 7.27 32.36
CA MET A 415 -33.71 5.94 31.97
C MET A 415 -32.64 4.97 32.43
N ASP A 416 -33.04 3.96 33.21
CA ASP A 416 -32.11 2.92 33.68
C ASP A 416 -31.73 2.03 32.48
N PRO A 417 -30.44 1.92 32.11
CA PRO A 417 -29.99 1.12 30.96
C PRO A 417 -30.10 -0.41 31.14
N THR A 418 -30.86 -0.90 32.14
CA THR A 418 -31.08 -2.32 32.52
C THR A 418 -31.48 -3.29 31.36
N PRO A 419 -31.26 -4.62 31.53
CA PRO A 419 -30.64 -5.52 30.53
C PRO A 419 -31.50 -5.99 29.35
N SER A 420 -32.74 -5.53 29.21
CA SER A 420 -33.60 -5.91 28.07
C SER A 420 -33.04 -5.39 26.73
N SER A 421 -32.14 -4.39 26.75
CA SER A 421 -31.56 -3.74 25.57
C SER A 421 -30.07 -4.04 25.34
N ARG A 422 -29.56 -5.18 25.84
CA ARG A 422 -28.16 -5.58 25.62
C ARG A 422 -27.89 -5.66 24.11
N ILE A 423 -27.07 -4.75 23.60
CA ILE A 423 -26.69 -4.77 22.20
C ILE A 423 -25.71 -5.94 22.01
N PRO A 424 -25.96 -6.85 21.06
CA PRO A 424 -25.07 -7.98 20.84
C PRO A 424 -23.70 -7.50 20.36
N GLU A 425 -22.66 -8.21 20.79
CA GLU A 425 -21.33 -8.07 20.20
C GLU A 425 -21.40 -8.42 18.72
N PHE A 426 -20.58 -7.75 17.91
CA PHE A 426 -20.55 -8.00 16.48
C PHE A 426 -19.15 -7.94 15.91
N ASP A 427 -18.98 -8.67 14.81
CA ASP A 427 -17.80 -8.57 13.97
C ASP A 427 -18.19 -7.92 12.63
N MET A 428 -17.32 -7.05 12.12
CA MET A 428 -17.37 -6.47 10.77
C MET A 428 -15.98 -6.48 10.15
N ALA A 429 -15.86 -6.27 8.84
CA ALA A 429 -14.54 -6.09 8.25
C ALA A 429 -13.91 -4.79 8.76
N ALA A 430 -12.60 -4.80 9.01
CA ALA A 430 -11.83 -3.66 9.49
C ALA A 430 -11.50 -2.70 8.34
N GLN A 431 -12.53 -2.25 7.61
CA GLN A 431 -12.41 -1.41 6.43
C GLN A 431 -13.33 -0.19 6.51
N THR A 432 -12.88 0.96 6.04
CA THR A 432 -13.72 2.16 5.95
C THR A 432 -14.87 1.95 4.97
N ASP A 433 -15.98 2.64 5.22
CA ASP A 433 -17.29 2.52 4.56
C ASP A 433 -18.03 1.20 4.85
N GLU A 434 -17.47 0.30 5.66
CA GLU A 434 -18.21 -0.88 6.06
C GLU A 434 -19.30 -0.58 7.06
N THR A 435 -20.39 -1.33 6.94
CA THR A 435 -21.58 -1.14 7.74
C THR A 435 -22.01 -2.44 8.41
N LYS A 436 -22.49 -2.31 9.65
CA LYS A 436 -23.11 -3.42 10.38
C LYS A 436 -24.49 -3.00 10.86
N GLU A 437 -25.50 -3.76 10.49
CA GLU A 437 -26.85 -3.59 11.02
C GLU A 437 -27.16 -4.71 12.02
N LEU A 438 -27.69 -4.32 13.18
CA LEU A 438 -28.13 -5.21 14.25
C LEU A 438 -29.61 -4.99 14.51
N LYS A 439 -30.34 -6.09 14.70
CA LYS A 439 -31.70 -6.09 15.24
C LYS A 439 -31.65 -6.60 16.68
N VAL A 440 -32.13 -5.79 17.62
CA VAL A 440 -32.23 -6.12 19.04
C VAL A 440 -33.70 -6.19 19.40
N GLU A 441 -34.17 -7.39 19.71
CA GLU A 441 -35.53 -7.62 20.21
C GLU A 441 -35.50 -7.59 21.73
N TRP A 442 -36.46 -6.90 22.34
CA TRP A 442 -36.53 -6.77 23.78
C TRP A 442 -37.96 -6.90 24.29
N ASN A 443 -38.08 -7.52 25.46
CA ASN A 443 -39.35 -7.79 26.12
C ASN A 443 -39.28 -7.29 27.57
N GLN A 444 -40.28 -6.54 28.00
CA GLN A 444 -40.41 -6.09 29.38
C GLN A 444 -41.87 -6.21 29.83
N GLY A 445 -42.21 -7.30 30.52
CA GLY A 445 -43.61 -7.61 30.83
C GLY A 445 -44.40 -7.90 29.55
N SER A 446 -45.48 -7.16 29.32
CA SER A 446 -46.32 -7.19 28.11
C SER A 446 -45.79 -6.32 26.96
N GLN A 447 -44.69 -5.61 27.18
CA GLN A 447 -44.09 -4.72 26.21
C GLN A 447 -43.13 -5.47 25.30
N HIS A 448 -43.26 -5.20 24.00
CA HIS A 448 -42.42 -5.77 22.95
C HIS A 448 -41.84 -4.65 22.09
N GLY A 449 -40.54 -4.68 21.86
CA GLY A 449 -39.88 -3.70 21.01
C GLY A 449 -38.77 -4.28 20.17
N GLU A 450 -38.52 -3.63 19.04
CA GLU A 450 -37.43 -3.93 18.13
C GLU A 450 -36.57 -2.67 17.98
N THR A 451 -35.28 -2.79 18.23
CA THR A 451 -34.31 -1.72 17.97
C THR A 451 -33.38 -2.14 16.85
N PHE A 452 -33.35 -1.36 15.78
CA PHE A 452 -32.42 -1.51 14.67
C PHE A 452 -31.27 -0.53 14.89
N ILE A 453 -30.03 -1.02 14.90
CA ILE A 453 -28.84 -0.17 15.06
C ILE A 453 -27.93 -0.40 13.87
N LYS A 454 -27.59 0.67 13.17
CA LYS A 454 -26.61 0.69 12.09
C LYS A 454 -25.33 1.32 12.57
N PHE A 455 -24.23 0.60 12.45
CA PHE A 455 -22.87 1.05 12.67
C PHE A 455 -22.18 1.21 11.33
N GLU A 456 -21.33 2.22 11.21
CA GLU A 456 -20.55 2.51 10.02
C GLU A 456 -19.15 2.95 10.43
N LEU A 457 -18.13 2.27 9.90
CA LEU A 457 -16.73 2.58 10.13
C LEU A 457 -16.27 3.59 9.05
N MET A 458 -15.66 4.69 9.46
CA MET A 458 -15.34 5.80 8.56
C MET A 458 -13.90 6.27 8.75
N GLN A 459 -13.32 6.82 7.69
CA GLN A 459 -12.13 7.67 7.81
C GLN A 459 -12.56 9.03 8.38
N GLU A 460 -11.87 9.52 9.41
CA GLU A 460 -12.04 10.92 9.81
C GLU A 460 -11.28 11.81 8.83
N THR A 461 -11.98 12.78 8.26
CA THR A 461 -11.32 13.85 7.50
C THR A 461 -11.02 15.00 8.46
N GLU A 462 -9.91 15.71 8.25
CA GLU A 462 -9.46 16.84 9.10
C GLU A 462 -10.52 17.96 9.26
N GLN A 463 -11.60 17.94 8.48
CA GLN A 463 -12.71 18.92 8.52
C GLN A 463 -13.75 18.67 9.64
N ALA A 464 -13.60 17.64 10.46
CA ALA A 464 -14.52 17.36 11.57
C ALA A 464 -14.00 17.80 12.96
N LYS A 465 -13.06 18.75 13.01
CA LYS A 465 -12.64 19.41 14.27
C LYS A 465 -13.43 20.68 14.55
#